data_AF-A0A8T5GK10-F1
#
_entry.id   AF-A0A8T5GK10-F1
#
_cell.length_a   1.000
_cell.length_b   1.000
_cell.length_c   1.000
_cell.angle_alpha   90.00
_cell.angle_beta   90.00
_cell.angle_gamma   90.00
#
_symmetry.space_group_name_H-M   'P 1'
#
loop_
_entity.id
_entity.type
_entity.pdbx_description
1 polymer ?
#
loop_
_entity_poly.entity_id
_entity_poly.type
_entity_poly.pdbx_seq_one_letter_code
_entity_poly.pdbx_strand_id
1 'polypeptide(L)'
;TSKEFGEIIQEIDVMYAMYSPLRGNIIQGAIPVKMFDAAAHGVPSVVNDGCLMGELATLETMGICAEWGNLDSVKNALLNSKGMNVELNHTGEREQLRWMAAMEPVLSLL
;
A
#
# COMPACT_ATOMS: atom_id res chain seq x y z
N THR A 1 -16.81 -6.96 -11.69
CA THR A 1 -15.65 -7.15 -12.59
C THR A 1 -14.57 -6.11 -12.26
N SER A 2 -13.32 -6.29 -12.69
CA SER A 2 -12.20 -5.35 -12.41
C SER A 2 -12.55 -3.88 -12.72
N LYS A 3 -13.44 -3.63 -13.68
CA LYS A 3 -13.93 -2.31 -14.05
C LYS A 3 -14.76 -1.63 -12.94
N GLU A 4 -15.72 -2.35 -12.35
CA GLU A 4 -16.57 -1.83 -11.25
C GLU A 4 -15.73 -1.47 -10.02
N PHE A 5 -14.66 -2.23 -9.76
CA PHE A 5 -13.76 -1.96 -8.64
C PHE A 5 -12.95 -0.68 -8.84
N GLY A 6 -12.43 -0.45 -10.06
CA GLY A 6 -11.74 0.80 -10.38
C GLY A 6 -12.65 2.03 -10.29
N GLU A 7 -13.90 1.90 -10.73
CA GLU A 7 -14.92 2.96 -10.60
C GLU A 7 -15.18 3.29 -9.12
N ILE A 8 -15.34 2.29 -8.25
CA ILE A 8 -15.52 2.50 -6.81
C ILE A 8 -14.29 3.16 -6.17
N ILE A 9 -13.07 2.76 -6.53
CA ILE A 9 -11.86 3.37 -5.97
C ILE A 9 -11.75 4.84 -6.36
N GLN A 10 -12.15 5.21 -7.58
CA GLN A 10 -12.11 6.61 -8.01
C GLN A 10 -13.13 7.50 -7.31
N GLU A 11 -14.11 6.93 -6.60
CA GLU A 11 -15.09 7.66 -5.79
C GLU A 11 -14.62 7.97 -4.36
N ILE A 12 -13.46 7.44 -3.93
CA ILE A 12 -12.92 7.67 -2.59
C ILE A 12 -11.69 8.61 -2.60
N ASP A 13 -11.61 9.48 -1.60
CA ASP A 13 -10.44 10.37 -1.43
C ASP A 13 -9.23 9.64 -0.82
N VAL A 14 -9.48 8.62 0.01
CA VAL A 14 -8.46 7.95 0.82
C VAL A 14 -8.83 6.48 1.06
N MET A 15 -7.89 5.58 0.83
CA MET A 15 -8.01 4.16 1.19
C MET A 15 -7.62 3.94 2.66
N TYR A 16 -8.55 3.43 3.48
CA TYR A 16 -8.26 3.10 4.87
C TYR A 16 -7.76 1.65 5.00
N ALA A 17 -6.47 1.48 5.30
CA ALA A 17 -5.77 0.20 5.40
C ALA A 17 -5.12 -0.01 6.77
N MET A 18 -5.88 0.28 7.83
CA MET A 18 -5.47 0.02 9.21
C MET A 18 -5.99 -1.35 9.70
N TYR A 19 -5.19 -2.02 10.52
CA TYR A 19 -5.47 -3.33 11.10
C TYR A 19 -5.05 -3.38 12.56
N SER A 20 -5.71 -4.23 13.35
CA SER A 20 -5.27 -4.49 14.72
C SER A 20 -3.84 -5.09 14.71
N PRO A 21 -2.90 -4.58 15.53
CA PRO A 21 -1.57 -5.16 15.70
C PRO A 21 -1.61 -6.59 16.25
N LEU A 22 -2.73 -6.99 16.87
CA LEU A 22 -2.96 -8.38 17.31
C LEU A 22 -3.09 -9.35 16.12
N ARG A 23 -3.30 -8.83 14.90
CA ARG A 23 -3.27 -9.60 13.67
C ARG A 23 -1.80 -9.85 13.31
N GLY A 24 -1.27 -10.97 13.78
CA GLY A 24 0.17 -11.26 13.75
C GLY A 24 0.85 -11.14 12.38
N ASN A 25 0.11 -11.34 11.28
CA ASN A 25 0.67 -11.23 9.94
C ASN A 25 1.12 -9.80 9.57
N ILE A 26 0.52 -8.76 10.14
CA ILE A 26 0.89 -7.35 9.84
C ILE A 26 2.29 -7.05 10.38
N ILE A 27 2.58 -7.50 11.60
CA ILE A 27 3.92 -7.37 12.21
C ILE A 27 4.92 -8.28 11.48
N GLN A 28 4.47 -9.39 10.91
CA GLN A 28 5.30 -10.32 10.12
C GLN A 28 5.58 -9.84 8.69
N GLY A 29 5.20 -8.60 8.34
CA GLY A 29 5.49 -8.02 7.02
C GLY A 29 4.44 -8.31 5.96
N ALA A 30 3.19 -8.62 6.34
CA ALA A 30 2.11 -8.69 5.36
C ALA A 30 1.86 -7.29 4.75
N ILE A 31 1.74 -7.25 3.42
CA ILE A 31 1.47 -6.03 2.67
C ILE A 31 0.07 -6.17 2.04
N PRO A 32 -0.88 -5.28 2.36
CA PRO A 32 -2.25 -5.40 1.88
C PRO A 32 -2.38 -4.92 0.43
N VAL A 33 -2.77 -5.78 -0.51
CA VAL A 33 -2.90 -5.43 -1.94
C VAL A 33 -3.75 -4.18 -2.22
N LYS A 34 -4.77 -3.91 -1.39
CA LYS A 34 -5.65 -2.74 -1.54
C LYS A 34 -4.92 -1.40 -1.48
N MET A 35 -3.73 -1.32 -0.87
CA MET A 35 -2.94 -0.08 -0.88
C MET A 35 -2.34 0.20 -2.26
N PHE A 36 -1.95 -0.84 -3.00
CA PHE A 36 -1.47 -0.72 -4.37
C PHE A 36 -2.62 -0.50 -5.34
N ASP A 37 -3.75 -1.17 -5.13
CA ASP A 37 -4.96 -0.93 -5.94
C ASP A 37 -5.41 0.53 -5.86
N ALA A 38 -5.44 1.10 -4.64
CA ALA A 38 -5.75 2.52 -4.44
C ALA A 38 -4.73 3.43 -5.16
N ALA A 39 -3.44 3.17 -4.94
CA ALA A 39 -2.36 3.94 -5.55
C ALA A 39 -2.36 3.88 -7.09
N ALA A 40 -2.75 2.74 -7.69
CA ALA A 40 -2.89 2.59 -9.14
C ALA A 40 -3.98 3.49 -9.75
N HIS A 41 -4.93 3.92 -8.92
CA HIS A 41 -5.98 4.85 -9.28
C HIS A 41 -5.75 6.27 -8.72
N GLY A 42 -4.54 6.56 -8.23
CA GLY A 42 -4.17 7.88 -7.71
C GLY A 42 -4.66 8.17 -6.29
N VAL A 43 -5.17 7.16 -5.59
CA VAL A 43 -5.77 7.32 -4.26
C VAL A 43 -4.74 6.96 -3.17
N PRO A 44 -4.44 7.88 -2.23
CA PRO A 44 -3.53 7.63 -1.12
C PRO A 44 -4.14 6.71 -0.06
N SER A 45 -3.28 6.00 0.67
CA SER A 45 -3.70 5.12 1.76
C SER A 45 -3.33 5.66 3.14
N VAL A 46 -4.16 5.41 4.16
CA VAL A 46 -3.77 5.49 5.57
C VAL A 46 -3.52 4.09 6.10
N VAL A 47 -2.31 3.84 6.59
CA VAL A 47 -1.84 2.50 6.99
C VAL A 47 -1.24 2.51 8.41
N ASN A 48 -1.10 1.34 9.03
CA ASN A 48 -0.47 1.25 10.35
C ASN A 48 0.98 1.75 10.31
N ASP A 49 1.33 2.52 11.33
CA ASP A 49 2.72 2.86 11.65
C ASP A 49 3.48 1.66 12.24
N GLY A 50 4.81 1.70 12.14
CA GLY A 50 5.71 0.70 12.75
C GLY A 50 5.64 -0.70 12.12
N CYS A 51 5.28 -0.82 10.84
CA CYS A 51 5.25 -2.10 10.13
C CYS A 51 5.66 -1.93 8.65
N LEU A 52 5.95 -3.04 7.97
CA LEU A 52 6.45 -3.03 6.59
C LEU A 52 5.55 -2.28 5.61
N MET A 53 4.23 -2.40 5.74
CA MET A 53 3.31 -1.65 4.87
C MET A 53 3.36 -0.14 5.13
N GLY A 54 3.67 0.31 6.35
CA GLY A 54 3.91 1.72 6.66
C GLY A 54 5.20 2.24 6.04
N GLU A 55 6.27 1.45 6.13
CA GLU A 55 7.55 1.75 5.47
C GLU A 55 7.36 1.88 3.95
N LEU A 56 6.67 0.93 3.33
CA LEU A 56 6.36 0.99 1.89
C LEU A 56 5.46 2.17 1.54
N ALA A 57 4.43 2.47 2.34
CA ALA A 57 3.56 3.61 2.09
C ALA A 57 4.34 4.93 2.03
N THR A 58 5.35 5.06 2.89
CA THR A 58 6.24 6.23 2.95
C THR A 58 7.25 6.24 1.81
N LEU A 59 7.94 5.12 1.58
CA LEU A 59 8.99 4.99 0.56
C LEU A 59 8.45 5.20 -0.86
N GLU A 60 7.25 4.69 -1.13
CA GLU A 60 6.60 4.77 -2.43
C GLU A 60 5.72 6.02 -2.57
N THR A 61 5.67 6.88 -1.55
CA THR A 61 4.85 8.11 -1.54
C THR A 61 3.35 7.84 -1.79
N MET A 62 2.88 6.67 -1.37
CA MET A 62 1.53 6.15 -1.66
C MET A 62 0.55 6.26 -0.49
N GLY A 63 0.99 6.85 0.63
CA GLY A 63 0.13 7.00 1.80
C GLY A 63 0.80 7.65 3.01
N ILE A 64 0.07 7.66 4.12
CA ILE A 64 0.48 8.19 5.42
C ILE A 64 0.30 7.11 6.48
N CYS A 65 1.28 7.01 7.38
CA CYS A 65 1.23 6.12 8.54
C CYS A 65 0.42 6.75 9.68
N ALA A 66 -0.33 5.93 10.41
CA ALA A 66 -1.01 6.32 11.63
C ALA A 66 -0.82 5.26 12.73
N GLU A 67 -0.74 5.72 13.98
CA GLU A 67 -0.65 4.85 15.14
C GLU A 67 -1.99 4.16 15.41
N TRP A 68 -1.97 2.84 15.58
CA TRP A 68 -3.18 2.09 15.86
C TRP A 68 -3.80 2.46 17.22
N GLY A 69 -5.11 2.70 17.24
CA GLY A 69 -5.83 3.05 18.46
C GLY A 69 -5.66 4.51 18.89
N ASN A 70 -4.82 5.30 18.20
CA ASN A 70 -4.66 6.72 18.44
C ASN A 70 -5.57 7.53 17.51
N LEU A 71 -6.68 8.02 18.05
CA LEU A 71 -7.70 8.75 17.29
C LEU A 71 -7.14 10.00 16.60
N ASP A 72 -6.30 10.77 17.30
CA ASP A 72 -5.72 12.00 16.73
C ASP A 72 -4.73 11.70 15.62
N SER A 73 -3.91 10.65 15.78
CA SER A 73 -3.01 10.18 14.72
C SER A 73 -3.78 9.81 13.46
N VAL A 74 -4.83 8.99 13.59
CA VAL A 74 -5.67 8.57 12.45
C VAL A 74 -6.40 9.75 11.81
N LYS A 75 -6.98 10.63 12.61
CA LYS A 75 -7.66 11.85 12.13
C LYS A 75 -6.71 12.72 11.31
N ASN A 76 -5.52 12.99 11.83
CA ASN A 76 -4.54 13.83 11.15
C ASN A 76 -4.04 13.15 9.86
N ALA A 77 -3.81 11.84 9.88
CA ALA A 77 -3.43 11.09 8.68
C ALA A 77 -4.49 11.18 7.58
N LEU A 78 -5.78 11.00 7.92
CA LEU A 78 -6.89 11.12 6.97
C LEU A 78 -7.02 12.53 6.37
N LEU A 79 -6.85 13.57 7.19
CA LEU A 79 -6.91 14.96 6.72
C LEU A 79 -5.73 15.30 5.81
N ASN A 80 -4.53 14.85 6.16
CA ASN A 80 -3.32 15.10 5.40
C ASN A 80 -3.29 14.31 4.08
N SER A 81 -3.91 13.13 4.04
CA SER A 81 -3.96 12.31 2.82
C SER A 81 -4.99 12.82 1.81
N LYS A 82 -6.06 13.49 2.23
CA LYS A 82 -7.18 13.96 1.38
C LYS A 82 -6.79 14.85 0.18
N GLY A 83 -5.56 15.35 0.11
CA GLY A 83 -5.05 16.15 -1.02
C GLY A 83 -3.81 15.57 -1.70
N MET A 84 -3.39 14.37 -1.33
CA MET A 84 -2.21 13.74 -1.92
C MET A 84 -2.57 13.16 -3.28
N ASN A 85 -1.72 13.41 -4.27
CA ASN A 85 -1.75 12.69 -5.54
C ASN A 85 -0.70 11.57 -5.48
N VAL A 86 -1.09 10.36 -5.87
CA VAL A 86 -0.23 9.19 -5.83
C VAL A 86 0.04 8.72 -7.25
N GLU A 87 1.32 8.50 -7.56
CA GLU A 87 1.74 7.84 -8.79
C GLU A 87 2.58 6.61 -8.45
N LEU A 88 2.14 5.43 -8.93
CA LEU A 88 2.92 4.21 -8.79
C LEU A 88 4.03 4.18 -9.84
N ASN A 89 5.26 4.38 -9.39
CA ASN A 89 6.46 4.21 -10.21
C ASN A 89 6.79 2.72 -10.46
N HIS A 90 6.20 1.82 -9.67
CA HIS A 90 6.52 0.39 -9.67
C HIS A 90 5.32 -0.43 -10.16
N THR A 91 5.43 -0.91 -11.39
CA THR A 91 4.38 -1.69 -12.07
C THR A 91 4.57 -3.19 -11.85
N GLY A 92 3.50 -3.97 -12.06
CA GLY A 92 3.57 -5.43 -12.02
C GLY A 92 4.57 -6.01 -13.02
N GLU A 93 4.70 -5.41 -14.21
CA GLU A 93 5.69 -5.81 -15.21
C GLU A 93 7.13 -5.60 -14.72
N ARG A 94 7.42 -4.45 -14.09
CA ARG A 94 8.72 -4.20 -13.48
C ARG A 94 9.05 -5.25 -12.41
N GLU A 95 8.11 -5.54 -11.51
CA GLU A 95 8.34 -6.50 -10.44
C GLU A 95 8.49 -7.94 -10.97
N GLN A 96 7.78 -8.29 -12.04
CA GLN A 96 8.00 -9.55 -12.75
C GLN A 96 9.42 -9.66 -13.29
N LEU A 97 9.93 -8.60 -13.96
CA LEU A 97 11.29 -8.58 -14.49
C LEU A 97 12.34 -8.68 -13.38
N ARG A 98 12.13 -7.96 -12.26
CA ARG A 98 13.01 -8.04 -11.09
C ARG A 98 13.04 -9.45 -10.49
N TRP A 99 11.88 -10.09 -10.40
CA TRP A 99 11.77 -11.45 -9.90
C TRP A 99 12.49 -12.44 -10.82
N MET A 100 12.29 -12.35 -12.14
CA MET A 100 12.98 -13.20 -13.12
C MET A 100 14.50 -13.04 -13.01
N ALA A 101 15.00 -11.80 -12.95
CA ALA A 101 16.43 -11.53 -12.80
C ALA A 101 17.01 -12.09 -11.48
N ALA A 102 16.24 -12.03 -10.38
CA ALA A 102 16.66 -12.61 -9.11
C ALA A 102 16.67 -14.15 -9.12
N MET A 103 15.82 -14.77 -9.94
CA MET A 103 15.71 -16.22 -10.06
C MET A 103 16.67 -16.83 -11.09
N GLU A 104 17.29 -16.02 -11.95
CA GLU A 104 18.23 -16.48 -12.98
C GLU A 104 19.31 -17.45 -12.45
N PRO A 105 19.96 -17.22 -11.28
CA PRO A 105 20.96 -18.15 -10.75
C PRO A 105 20.38 -19.52 -10.35
N VAL A 106 19.09 -19.59 -10.04
CA VAL A 106 18.39 -20.83 -9.68
C VAL A 106 17.90 -21.54 -10.93
N LEU A 107 17.33 -20.80 -11.88
CA LEU A 107 16.75 -21.35 -13.11
C LEU A 107 17.81 -21.88 -14.06
N SER A 108 19.01 -21.29 -14.09
CA SER A 108 20.14 -21.74 -14.91
C SER A 108 20.79 -23.05 -14.43
N LEU A 109 20.40 -23.55 -13.26
CA LEU A 109 20.87 -24.84 -12.71
C LEU A 109 19.90 -26.01 -12.99
N LEU A 110 18.74 -25.73 -13.61
CA LEU A 110 17.73 -26.72 -14.01
C LEU A 110 17.92 -27.13 -15.47
#